data_AF-A0A5A9N223-F1
#
_entry.id   AF-A0A5A9N223-F1
#
_cell.length_a   1.000
_cell.length_b   1.000
_cell.length_c   1.000
_cell.angle_alpha   90.00
_cell.angle_beta   90.00
_cell.angle_gamma   90.00
#
_symmetry.space_group_name_H-M   'P 1'
#
loop_
_entity.id
_entity.type
_entity.pdbx_description
1 polymer ?
#
loop_
_entity_poly.entity_id
_entity_poly.type
_entity_poly.pdbx_seq_one_letter_code
_entity_poly.pdbx_strand_id
1 'polypeptide(L)'
;MLSVHLDKIIFTPPRDLSLHYRALKPQRARMRAISAMIFLAVCALMVIVYQAIQQELNIRNQKTSIAVSNEQVKLKEDGIVSLKMQIDDMNKKIAPVAAQRDQLKKQKEDQKKIFTQSEKDLGTCKNEKDNLEKKRTESSSILQKIKEGHEAEGKKAEQEIEGLKQKILDRDLKICEFVDLEVQEVRMLCAGAKL
;
A
#
# COMPACT_ATOMS: atom_id res chain seq x y z
N MET A 1 3.98 -53.32 -21.87
CA MET A 1 3.93 -53.11 -23.33
C MET A 1 5.26 -53.57 -23.91
N LEU A 2 5.37 -54.87 -24.19
CA LEU A 2 6.26 -55.42 -25.22
C LEU A 2 5.63 -56.76 -25.60
N SER A 3 4.81 -56.70 -26.64
CA SER A 3 4.29 -57.86 -27.35
C SER A 3 5.44 -58.56 -28.03
N VAL A 4 5.68 -59.82 -27.71
CA VAL A 4 6.35 -60.74 -28.61
C VAL A 4 5.35 -61.84 -28.95
N HIS A 5 4.68 -61.60 -30.06
CA HIS A 5 4.04 -62.59 -30.91
C HIS A 5 4.97 -63.79 -31.10
N LEU A 6 4.50 -65.00 -30.82
CA LEU A 6 4.71 -66.17 -31.68
C LEU A 6 3.79 -67.29 -31.22
N ASP A 7 2.57 -67.30 -31.78
CA ASP A 7 1.64 -68.40 -31.65
C ASP A 7 0.90 -68.56 -32.98
N LYS A 8 1.37 -69.54 -33.78
CA LYS A 8 0.67 -70.20 -34.90
C LYS A 8 1.67 -71.00 -35.75
N ILE A 9 1.79 -72.30 -35.50
CA ILE A 9 1.94 -73.28 -36.58
C ILE A 9 1.03 -74.47 -36.26
N ILE A 10 0.06 -74.68 -37.15
CA ILE A 10 -0.97 -75.71 -37.11
C ILE A 10 -0.42 -77.03 -37.69
N PHE A 11 -0.98 -78.08 -37.12
CA PHE A 11 -0.92 -79.54 -37.32
C PHE A 11 -1.02 -80.09 -38.78
N THR A 12 -0.19 -81.13 -39.06
CA THR A 12 -0.32 -82.30 -40.01
C THR A 12 -0.17 -82.16 -41.55
N PRO A 13 0.18 -83.24 -42.31
CA PRO A 13 1.38 -84.13 -42.26
C PRO A 13 2.03 -84.32 -43.67
N PRO A 14 3.14 -85.10 -43.83
CA PRO A 14 3.38 -85.83 -45.08
C PRO A 14 3.39 -87.35 -44.87
N ARG A 15 2.73 -88.04 -45.80
CA ARG A 15 2.73 -89.50 -45.98
C ARG A 15 4.09 -90.01 -46.45
N ASP A 16 4.40 -91.18 -45.93
CA ASP A 16 5.19 -92.28 -46.51
C ASP A 16 6.62 -91.97 -46.98
N LEU A 17 7.58 -92.68 -46.37
CA LEU A 17 8.15 -93.91 -46.97
C LEU A 17 9.57 -94.13 -46.42
N SER A 18 9.72 -95.10 -45.52
CA SER A 18 10.80 -96.11 -45.53
C SER A 18 10.93 -96.76 -44.15
N LEU A 19 10.23 -97.88 -44.02
CA LEU A 19 10.55 -98.94 -43.09
C LEU A 19 11.96 -99.44 -43.39
N HIS A 20 12.92 -99.21 -42.49
CA HIS A 20 14.07 -100.10 -42.32
C HIS A 20 14.51 -100.10 -40.85
N TYR A 21 13.67 -100.68 -40.00
CA TYR A 21 14.10 -101.09 -38.67
C TYR A 21 15.00 -102.33 -38.81
N ARG A 22 16.31 -102.10 -38.82
CA ARG A 22 17.29 -103.16 -38.56
C ARG A 22 17.32 -103.41 -37.06
N ALA A 23 16.57 -104.42 -36.63
CA ALA A 23 16.59 -104.94 -35.28
C ALA A 23 17.97 -105.55 -34.96
N LEU A 24 18.76 -104.93 -34.08
CA LEU A 24 19.88 -105.61 -33.42
C LEU A 24 20.30 -104.90 -32.11
N LYS A 25 20.22 -105.65 -30.99
CA LYS A 25 20.74 -105.43 -29.62
C LYS A 25 19.96 -104.52 -28.63
N PRO A 26 19.05 -105.09 -27.81
CA PRO A 26 18.20 -104.32 -26.89
C PRO A 26 18.86 -103.84 -25.59
N GLN A 27 20.12 -104.17 -25.29
CA GLN A 27 20.71 -103.88 -23.97
C GLN A 27 21.67 -102.67 -23.92
N ARG A 28 22.43 -102.36 -24.99
CA ARG A 28 23.41 -101.25 -25.00
C ARG A 28 22.78 -99.88 -25.34
N ALA A 29 21.76 -99.86 -26.18
CA ALA A 29 21.04 -98.63 -26.52
C ALA A 29 20.23 -98.09 -25.34
N ARG A 30 19.68 -98.98 -24.51
CA ARG A 30 18.95 -98.63 -23.27
C ARG A 30 19.87 -97.93 -22.26
N MET A 31 21.08 -98.45 -22.01
CA MET A 31 22.03 -97.79 -21.09
C MET A 31 22.47 -96.40 -21.58
N ARG A 32 22.71 -96.21 -22.89
CA ARG A 32 23.07 -94.91 -23.46
C ARG A 32 21.91 -93.91 -23.46
N ALA A 33 20.68 -94.39 -23.67
CA ALA A 33 19.49 -93.56 -23.54
C ALA A 33 19.26 -93.11 -22.10
N ILE A 34 19.48 -94.00 -21.11
CA ILE A 34 19.39 -93.65 -19.69
C ILE A 34 20.43 -92.60 -19.32
N SER A 35 21.70 -92.75 -19.74
CA SER A 35 22.72 -91.73 -19.47
C SER A 35 22.41 -90.38 -20.11
N ALA A 36 21.84 -90.38 -21.33
CA ALA A 36 21.44 -89.15 -22.01
C ALA A 36 20.26 -88.45 -21.28
N MET A 37 19.28 -89.21 -20.79
CA MET A 37 18.16 -88.66 -20.02
C MET A 37 18.60 -88.08 -18.69
N ILE A 38 19.53 -88.73 -17.99
CA ILE A 38 20.10 -88.21 -16.74
C ILE A 38 20.87 -86.90 -17.02
N PHE A 39 21.66 -86.86 -18.07
CA PHE A 39 22.39 -85.65 -18.44
C PHE A 39 21.45 -84.49 -18.80
N LEU A 40 20.40 -84.75 -19.60
CA LEU A 40 19.38 -83.76 -19.92
C LEU A 40 18.63 -83.26 -18.67
N ALA A 41 18.34 -84.16 -17.72
CA ALA A 41 17.72 -83.79 -16.45
C ALA A 41 18.64 -82.88 -15.61
N VAL A 42 19.93 -83.18 -15.55
CA VAL A 42 20.91 -82.32 -14.86
C VAL A 42 21.04 -80.95 -15.55
N CYS A 43 21.10 -80.91 -16.87
CA CYS A 43 21.11 -79.65 -17.62
C CYS A 43 19.85 -78.82 -17.38
N ALA A 44 18.67 -79.44 -17.35
CA ALA A 44 17.42 -78.75 -17.06
C ALA A 44 17.41 -78.14 -15.64
N LEU A 45 17.91 -78.86 -14.64
CA LEU A 45 18.02 -78.34 -13.27
C LEU A 45 18.99 -77.16 -13.18
N MET A 46 20.14 -77.21 -13.88
CA MET A 46 21.09 -76.09 -13.91
C MET A 46 20.49 -74.81 -14.51
N VAL A 47 19.67 -74.95 -15.57
CA VAL A 47 18.97 -73.81 -16.18
C VAL A 47 17.94 -73.21 -15.21
N ILE A 48 17.18 -74.05 -14.49
CA ILE A 48 16.20 -73.58 -13.49
C ILE A 48 16.91 -72.85 -12.34
N VAL A 49 18.02 -73.38 -11.83
CA VAL A 49 18.81 -72.73 -10.77
C VAL A 49 19.38 -71.39 -11.27
N TYR A 50 19.88 -71.33 -12.50
CA TYR A 50 20.38 -70.08 -13.08
C TYR A 50 19.28 -69.02 -13.22
N GLN A 51 18.10 -69.42 -13.71
CA GLN A 51 16.94 -68.52 -13.80
C GLN A 51 16.48 -68.03 -12.43
N ALA A 52 16.46 -68.90 -11.41
CA ALA A 52 16.13 -68.52 -10.04
C ALA A 52 17.12 -67.51 -9.45
N ILE A 53 18.42 -67.70 -9.67
CA ILE A 53 19.46 -66.74 -9.23
C ILE A 53 19.28 -65.38 -9.92
N GLN A 54 19.01 -65.37 -11.23
CA GLN A 54 18.77 -64.11 -11.97
C GLN A 54 17.52 -63.38 -11.49
N GLN A 55 16.43 -64.10 -11.23
CA GLN A 55 15.21 -63.52 -10.66
C GLN A 55 15.47 -62.93 -9.28
N GLU A 56 16.22 -63.63 -8.43
CA GLU A 56 16.51 -63.16 -7.09
C GLU A 56 17.43 -61.93 -7.09
N LEU A 57 18.43 -61.88 -7.98
CA LEU A 57 19.27 -60.69 -8.16
C LEU A 57 18.47 -59.50 -8.67
N ASN A 58 17.58 -59.69 -9.63
CA ASN A 58 16.76 -58.61 -10.16
C ASN A 58 15.77 -58.07 -9.12
N ILE A 59 15.18 -58.95 -8.31
CA ILE A 59 14.30 -58.57 -7.18
C ILE A 59 15.09 -57.77 -6.13
N ARG A 60 16.31 -58.19 -5.79
CA ARG A 60 17.15 -57.45 -4.82
C ARG A 60 17.52 -56.06 -5.35
N ASN A 61 17.90 -55.95 -6.62
CA ASN A 61 18.25 -54.68 -7.26
C ASN A 61 17.04 -53.73 -7.37
N GLN A 62 15.84 -54.27 -7.66
CA GLN A 62 14.62 -53.47 -7.65
C GLN A 62 14.24 -53.04 -6.24
N LYS A 63 14.39 -53.89 -5.22
CA LYS A 63 14.13 -53.52 -3.82
C LYS A 63 15.07 -52.41 -3.32
N THR A 64 16.36 -52.47 -3.65
CA THR A 64 17.30 -51.40 -3.30
C THR A 64 16.97 -50.10 -4.05
N SER A 65 16.65 -50.17 -5.34
CA SER A 65 16.22 -49.01 -6.12
C SER A 65 14.91 -48.39 -5.60
N ILE A 66 13.94 -49.21 -5.20
CA ILE A 66 12.68 -48.76 -4.59
C ILE A 66 12.95 -48.11 -3.22
N ALA A 67 13.82 -48.69 -2.38
CA ALA A 67 14.16 -48.11 -1.08
C ALA A 67 14.84 -46.73 -1.22
N VAL A 68 15.83 -46.62 -2.10
CA VAL A 68 16.51 -45.34 -2.40
C VAL A 68 15.55 -44.33 -3.02
N SER A 69 14.65 -44.77 -3.90
CA SER A 69 13.62 -43.90 -4.49
C SER A 69 12.61 -43.43 -3.45
N ASN A 70 12.25 -44.27 -2.49
CA ASN A 70 11.29 -43.94 -1.43
C ASN A 70 11.86 -42.89 -0.46
N GLU A 71 13.15 -42.97 -0.12
CA GLU A 71 13.83 -41.93 0.66
C GLU A 71 13.91 -40.60 -0.12
N GLN A 72 14.23 -40.63 -1.41
CA GLN A 72 14.21 -39.43 -2.25
C GLN A 72 12.81 -38.82 -2.38
N VAL A 73 11.76 -39.66 -2.47
CA VAL A 73 10.37 -39.19 -2.50
C VAL A 73 10.01 -38.56 -1.16
N LYS A 74 10.36 -39.16 -0.02
CA LYS A 74 10.12 -38.56 1.30
C LYS A 74 10.82 -37.21 1.48
N LEU A 75 12.08 -37.09 1.07
CA LEU A 75 12.79 -35.81 1.13
C LEU A 75 12.13 -34.73 0.26
N LYS A 76 11.62 -35.12 -0.92
CA LYS A 76 10.86 -34.21 -1.79
C LYS A 76 9.49 -33.87 -1.19
N GLU A 77 8.80 -34.82 -0.58
CA GLU A 77 7.53 -34.60 0.11
C GLU A 77 7.69 -33.67 1.32
N ASP A 78 8.70 -33.89 2.16
CA ASP A 78 9.04 -33.01 3.28
C ASP A 78 9.41 -31.60 2.78
N GLY A 79 10.16 -31.53 1.66
CA GLY A 79 10.44 -30.26 0.98
C GLY A 79 9.18 -29.54 0.49
N ILE A 80 8.24 -30.27 -0.12
CA ILE A 80 6.95 -29.73 -0.58
C ILE A 80 6.09 -29.28 0.61
N VAL A 81 6.04 -30.04 1.70
CA VAL A 81 5.30 -29.67 2.92
C VAL A 81 5.89 -28.40 3.54
N SER A 82 7.22 -28.30 3.63
CA SER A 82 7.90 -27.10 4.11
C SER A 82 7.60 -25.87 3.24
N LEU A 83 7.67 -26.02 1.91
CA LEU A 83 7.31 -24.95 0.97
C LEU A 83 5.83 -24.55 1.10
N LYS A 84 4.92 -25.52 1.27
CA LYS A 84 3.49 -25.26 1.48
C LYS A 84 3.25 -24.48 2.76
N MET A 85 3.94 -24.83 3.86
CA MET A 85 3.88 -24.06 5.10
C MET A 85 4.40 -22.63 4.93
N GLN A 86 5.48 -22.43 4.18
CA GLN A 86 6.00 -21.09 3.88
C GLN A 86 5.00 -20.28 3.03
N ILE A 87 4.37 -20.89 2.03
CA ILE A 87 3.32 -20.25 1.23
C ILE A 87 2.15 -19.83 2.11
N ASP A 88 1.68 -20.71 3.00
CA ASP A 88 0.57 -20.39 3.91
C ASP A 88 0.93 -19.27 4.89
N ASP A 89 2.16 -19.25 5.43
CA ASP A 89 2.65 -18.17 6.28
C ASP A 89 2.74 -16.83 5.53
N MET A 90 3.27 -16.84 4.30
CA MET A 90 3.30 -15.66 3.44
C MET A 90 1.88 -15.19 3.08
N ASN A 91 0.96 -16.11 2.81
CA ASN A 91 -0.42 -15.78 2.47
C ASN A 91 -1.16 -15.15 3.68
N LYS A 92 -0.91 -15.67 4.89
CA LYS A 92 -1.36 -15.06 6.15
C LYS A 92 -0.79 -13.67 6.39
N LYS A 93 0.41 -13.36 5.88
CA LYS A 93 1.01 -12.01 5.94
C LYS A 93 0.51 -11.09 4.83
N ILE A 94 0.16 -11.62 3.65
CA ILE A 94 -0.34 -10.83 2.52
C ILE A 94 -1.73 -10.25 2.79
N ALA A 95 -2.65 -11.04 3.37
CA ALA A 95 -4.00 -10.57 3.70
C ALA A 95 -4.04 -9.32 4.61
N PRO A 96 -3.32 -9.26 5.75
CA PRO A 96 -3.28 -8.06 6.59
C PRO A 96 -2.54 -6.91 5.92
N VAL A 97 -1.49 -7.17 5.12
CA VAL A 97 -0.79 -6.11 4.36
C VAL A 97 -1.71 -5.48 3.30
N ALA A 98 -2.55 -6.27 2.63
CA ALA A 98 -3.56 -5.75 1.72
C ALA A 98 -4.59 -4.88 2.44
N ALA A 99 -5.08 -5.32 3.61
CA ALA A 99 -5.99 -4.55 4.44
C ALA A 99 -5.36 -3.23 4.94
N GLN A 100 -4.09 -3.26 5.38
CA GLN A 100 -3.33 -2.08 5.78
C GLN A 100 -3.16 -1.11 4.60
N ARG A 101 -2.89 -1.61 3.39
CA ARG A 101 -2.80 -0.78 2.19
C ARG A 101 -4.12 -0.07 1.90
N ASP A 102 -5.26 -0.74 2.06
CA ASP A 102 -6.58 -0.13 1.83
C ASP A 102 -6.94 0.90 2.91
N GLN A 103 -6.59 0.65 4.17
CA GLN A 103 -6.71 1.65 5.23
C GLN A 103 -5.83 2.87 4.96
N LEU A 104 -4.57 2.65 4.57
CA LEU A 104 -3.63 3.73 4.26
C LEU A 104 -4.09 4.56 3.07
N LYS A 105 -4.71 3.92 2.07
CA LYS A 105 -5.31 4.61 0.92
C LYS A 105 -6.48 5.51 1.34
N LYS A 106 -7.37 5.03 2.21
CA LYS A 106 -8.47 5.85 2.77
C LYS A 106 -7.93 7.03 3.59
N GLN A 107 -6.98 6.79 4.49
CA GLN A 107 -6.34 7.84 5.28
C GLN A 107 -5.66 8.91 4.41
N LYS A 108 -5.02 8.50 3.29
CA LYS A 108 -4.42 9.43 2.34
C LYS A 108 -5.45 10.29 1.62
N GLU A 109 -6.59 9.73 1.24
CA GLU A 109 -7.69 10.50 0.62
C GLU A 109 -8.30 11.50 1.60
N ASP A 110 -8.49 11.10 2.86
CA ASP A 110 -9.02 11.98 3.91
C ASP A 110 -8.03 13.10 4.25
N GLN A 111 -6.73 12.81 4.40
CA GLN A 111 -5.71 13.83 4.57
C GLN A 111 -5.65 14.81 3.40
N LYS A 112 -5.79 14.33 2.16
CA LYS A 112 -5.80 15.20 0.98
C LYS A 112 -7.00 16.15 1.01
N LYS A 113 -8.20 15.66 1.38
CA LYS A 113 -9.39 16.50 1.54
C LYS A 113 -9.19 17.57 2.63
N ILE A 114 -8.68 17.17 3.80
CA ILE A 114 -8.38 18.09 4.91
C ILE A 114 -7.38 19.15 4.47
N PHE A 115 -6.31 18.75 3.76
CA PHE A 115 -5.31 19.67 3.25
C PHE A 115 -5.93 20.69 2.27
N THR A 116 -6.73 20.23 1.31
CA THR A 116 -7.41 21.14 0.37
C THR A 116 -8.42 22.07 1.03
N GLN A 117 -9.06 21.64 2.12
CA GLN A 117 -9.95 22.49 2.89
C GLN A 117 -9.17 23.54 3.68
N SER A 118 -8.10 23.14 4.37
CA SER A 118 -7.22 24.04 5.10
C SER A 118 -6.57 25.09 4.18
N GLU A 119 -6.19 24.71 2.96
CA GLU A 119 -5.66 25.65 1.95
C GLU A 119 -6.71 26.70 1.53
N LYS A 120 -7.98 26.30 1.36
CA LYS A 120 -9.09 27.23 1.08
C LYS A 120 -9.37 28.15 2.26
N ASP A 121 -9.33 27.62 3.48
CA ASP A 121 -9.56 28.38 4.70
C ASP A 121 -8.44 29.41 4.92
N LEU A 122 -7.18 29.03 4.67
CA LEU A 122 -6.03 29.94 4.67
C LEU A 122 -6.16 31.02 3.59
N GLY A 123 -6.60 30.67 2.38
CA GLY A 123 -6.86 31.63 1.31
C GLY A 123 -7.94 32.65 1.70
N THR A 124 -9.04 32.18 2.29
CA THR A 124 -10.12 33.04 2.81
C THR A 124 -9.62 33.96 3.93
N CYS A 125 -8.90 33.41 4.91
CA CYS A 125 -8.33 34.16 6.03
C CYS A 125 -7.38 35.27 5.56
N LYS A 126 -6.54 34.98 4.54
CA LYS A 126 -5.65 35.99 3.95
C LYS A 126 -6.44 37.12 3.28
N ASN A 127 -7.45 36.79 2.49
CA ASN A 127 -8.31 37.79 1.85
C ASN A 127 -9.07 38.65 2.88
N GLU A 128 -9.56 38.03 3.95
CA GLU A 128 -10.21 38.73 5.06
C GLU A 128 -9.24 39.68 5.78
N LYS A 129 -8.01 39.24 6.04
CA LYS A 129 -6.96 40.08 6.61
C LYS A 129 -6.68 41.30 5.74
N ASP A 130 -6.49 41.11 4.44
CA ASP A 130 -6.20 42.19 3.50
C ASP A 130 -7.37 43.20 3.43
N ASN A 131 -8.61 42.72 3.49
CA ASN A 131 -9.80 43.58 3.55
C ASN A 131 -9.91 44.34 4.88
N LEU A 132 -9.59 43.70 6.00
CA LEU A 132 -9.58 44.35 7.30
C LEU A 132 -8.49 45.41 7.40
N GLU A 133 -7.30 45.16 6.86
CA GLU A 133 -6.25 46.19 6.79
C GLU A 133 -6.67 47.39 5.96
N LYS A 134 -7.28 47.18 4.78
CA LYS A 134 -7.82 48.28 3.96
C LYS A 134 -8.87 49.10 4.71
N LYS A 135 -9.84 48.43 5.36
CA LYS A 135 -10.85 49.13 6.16
C LYS A 135 -10.23 49.89 7.33
N ARG A 136 -9.19 49.34 7.95
CA ARG A 136 -8.47 50.00 9.04
C ARG A 136 -7.72 51.24 8.56
N THR A 137 -7.03 51.18 7.42
CA THR A 137 -6.31 52.34 6.88
C THR A 137 -7.28 53.43 6.42
N GLU A 138 -8.39 53.05 5.76
CA GLU A 138 -9.46 53.97 5.40
C GLU A 138 -10.06 54.66 6.63
N SER A 139 -10.46 53.88 7.64
CA SER A 139 -11.04 54.40 8.89
C SER A 139 -10.05 55.29 9.64
N SER A 140 -8.77 54.93 9.70
CA SER A 140 -7.71 55.75 10.28
C SER A 140 -7.53 57.08 9.53
N SER A 141 -7.62 57.07 8.20
CA SER A 141 -7.52 58.29 7.39
C SER A 141 -8.72 59.22 7.61
N ILE A 142 -9.93 58.66 7.74
CA ILE A 142 -11.15 59.42 8.03
C ILE A 142 -11.07 60.03 9.42
N LEU A 143 -10.65 59.25 10.43
CA LEU A 143 -10.44 59.74 11.79
C LEU A 143 -9.42 60.89 11.83
N GLN A 144 -8.33 60.77 11.09
CA GLN A 144 -7.33 61.84 11.01
C GLN A 144 -7.92 63.12 10.39
N LYS A 145 -8.65 63.01 9.27
CA LYS A 145 -9.30 64.16 8.63
C LYS A 145 -10.33 64.84 9.54
N ILE A 146 -11.13 64.06 10.27
CA ILE A 146 -12.11 64.60 11.22
C ILE A 146 -11.39 65.34 12.35
N LYS A 147 -10.30 64.78 12.87
CA LYS A 147 -9.51 65.41 13.92
C LYS A 147 -8.90 66.73 13.46
N GLU A 148 -8.28 66.74 12.28
CA GLU A 148 -7.72 67.95 11.67
C GLU A 148 -8.80 69.02 11.40
N GLY A 149 -9.97 68.60 10.89
CA GLY A 149 -11.11 69.49 10.68
C GLY A 149 -11.64 70.11 11.99
N HIS A 150 -11.82 69.29 13.03
CA HIS A 150 -12.28 69.76 14.34
C HIS A 150 -11.27 70.72 15.00
N GLU A 151 -9.96 70.44 14.89
CA GLU A 151 -8.92 71.35 15.41
C GLU A 151 -8.90 72.69 14.64
N ALA A 152 -9.09 72.66 13.31
CA ALA A 152 -9.15 73.87 12.49
C ALA A 152 -10.40 74.72 12.79
N GLU A 153 -11.58 74.09 12.90
CA GLU A 153 -12.82 74.75 13.27
C GLU A 153 -12.75 75.32 14.70
N GLY A 154 -12.18 74.57 15.64
CA GLY A 154 -11.96 75.03 17.01
C GLY A 154 -11.10 76.29 17.08
N LYS A 155 -9.96 76.31 16.38
CA LYS A 155 -9.09 77.50 16.29
C LYS A 155 -9.80 78.69 15.66
N LYS A 156 -10.59 78.46 14.61
CA LYS A 156 -11.37 79.52 13.97
C LYS A 156 -12.42 80.09 14.92
N ALA A 157 -13.14 79.24 15.64
CA ALA A 157 -14.11 79.66 16.63
C ALA A 157 -13.45 80.44 17.78
N GLU A 158 -12.30 79.99 18.28
CA GLU A 158 -11.53 80.73 19.30
C GLU A 158 -11.14 82.13 18.81
N GLN A 159 -10.61 82.24 17.59
CA GLN A 159 -10.25 83.54 16.99
C GLN A 159 -11.46 84.46 16.81
N GLU A 160 -12.61 83.93 16.38
CA GLU A 160 -13.85 84.70 16.25
C GLU A 160 -14.37 85.17 17.61
N ILE A 161 -14.30 84.31 18.64
CA ILE A 161 -14.67 84.66 20.02
C ILE A 161 -13.76 85.77 20.56
N GLU A 162 -12.45 85.69 20.38
CA GLU A 162 -11.51 86.73 20.82
C GLU A 162 -11.76 88.06 20.08
N GLY A 163 -11.97 88.02 18.77
CA GLY A 163 -12.31 89.21 17.99
C GLY A 163 -13.63 89.85 18.42
N LEU A 164 -14.65 89.04 18.74
CA LEU A 164 -15.92 89.52 19.27
C LEU A 164 -15.78 90.12 20.66
N LYS A 165 -15.00 89.50 21.56
CA LYS A 165 -14.69 90.05 22.88
C LYS A 165 -14.07 91.45 22.77
N GLN A 166 -13.12 91.62 21.86
CA GLN A 166 -12.44 92.91 21.68
C GLN A 166 -13.37 93.98 21.10
N LYS A 167 -14.26 93.62 20.15
CA LYS A 167 -15.31 94.52 19.66
C LYS A 167 -16.30 94.93 20.74
N ILE A 168 -16.68 94.01 21.63
CA ILE A 168 -17.58 94.31 22.76
C ILE A 168 -16.89 95.29 23.70
N LEU A 169 -15.63 95.04 24.07
CA LEU A 169 -14.85 95.94 24.93
C LEU A 169 -14.73 97.36 24.34
N ASP A 170 -14.37 97.48 23.05
CA ASP A 170 -14.27 98.78 22.38
C ASP A 170 -15.61 99.51 22.33
N ARG A 171 -16.71 98.79 22.08
CA ARG A 171 -18.06 99.36 22.09
C ARG A 171 -18.46 99.82 23.50
N ASP A 172 -18.21 99.00 24.51
CA ASP A 172 -18.59 99.31 25.89
C ASP A 172 -17.77 100.51 26.42
N LEU A 173 -16.48 100.60 26.05
CA LEU A 173 -15.63 101.78 26.28
C LEU A 173 -16.22 103.05 25.66
N LYS A 174 -16.57 103.01 24.37
CA LYS A 174 -17.19 104.15 23.68
C LYS A 174 -18.50 104.55 24.32
N ILE A 175 -19.35 103.59 24.70
CA ILE A 175 -20.61 103.89 25.40
C ILE A 175 -20.29 104.65 26.70
N CYS A 176 -19.33 104.18 27.49
CA CYS A 176 -18.89 104.83 28.73
C CYS A 176 -18.36 106.27 28.55
N GLU A 177 -17.91 106.68 27.36
CA GLU A 177 -17.55 108.08 27.08
C GLU A 177 -18.77 109.01 26.98
N PHE A 178 -19.94 108.47 26.62
CA PHE A 178 -21.17 109.24 26.43
C PHE A 178 -22.12 109.22 27.63
N VAL A 179 -21.81 108.46 28.70
CA VAL A 179 -22.70 108.36 29.88
C VAL A 179 -22.22 109.27 31.01
N ASP A 180 -23.19 109.87 31.71
CA ASP A 180 -22.95 110.79 32.82
C ASP A 180 -22.44 110.05 34.06
N LEU A 181 -21.19 110.34 34.46
CA LEU A 181 -20.47 109.62 35.52
C LEU A 181 -20.89 110.02 36.95
N GLU A 182 -21.80 110.99 37.08
CA GLU A 182 -22.35 111.41 38.38
C GLU A 182 -23.35 110.39 38.96
N VAL A 183 -23.91 109.50 38.13
CA VAL A 183 -24.77 108.39 38.57
C VAL A 183 -23.92 107.23 39.05
N GLN A 184 -24.02 106.89 40.35
CA GLN A 184 -23.17 105.90 41.01
C GLN A 184 -23.18 104.51 40.35
N GLU A 185 -24.33 104.08 39.81
CA GLU A 185 -24.48 102.79 39.12
C GLU A 185 -23.73 102.75 37.78
N VAL A 186 -23.79 103.84 37.01
CA VAL A 186 -23.06 104.00 35.74
C VAL A 186 -21.55 104.03 36.01
N ARG A 187 -21.14 104.75 37.07
CA ARG A 187 -19.75 104.83 37.49
C ARG A 187 -19.18 103.46 37.87
N MET A 188 -19.96 102.59 38.52
CA MET A 188 -19.55 101.22 38.87
C MET A 188 -19.41 100.33 37.63
N LEU A 189 -20.33 100.43 36.67
CA LEU A 189 -20.30 99.63 35.43
C LEU A 189 -19.14 100.01 34.51
N CYS A 190 -18.83 101.30 34.40
CA CYS A 190 -17.72 101.81 33.60
C CYS A 190 -16.36 101.81 34.33
N ALA A 191 -16.32 101.50 35.64
CA ALA A 191 -15.06 101.44 36.40
C ALA A 191 -14.13 100.30 35.95
N GLY A 192 -14.70 99.20 35.41
CA GLY A 192 -13.92 98.07 34.88
C GLY A 192 -13.42 98.25 33.44
N ALA A 193 -13.86 99.30 32.74
CA ALA A 193 -13.48 99.57 31.36
C ALA A 193 -12.13 100.33 31.24
N LYS A 194 -11.64 100.93 32.33
CA LYS A 194 -10.30 101.56 32.39
C LYS A 194 -9.27 100.56 32.92
N LEU A 195 -8.76 99.70 32.04
CA LEU A 195 -7.49 98.97 32.18
C LEU A 195 -6.90 98.73 30.79
#